data_AF-A0A183S8D2-F1
#
_entry.id   AF-A0A183S8D2-F1
#
_cell.length_a   1.000
_cell.length_b   1.000
_cell.length_c   1.000
_cell.angle_alpha   90.00
_cell.angle_beta   90.00
_cell.angle_gamma   90.00
#
_symmetry.space_group_name_H-M   'P 1'
#
loop_
_entity.id
_entity.type
_entity.pdbx_description
1 polymer ?
#
loop_
_entity_poly.entity_id
_entity_poly.type
_entity_poly.pdbx_seq_one_letter_code
_entity_poly.pdbx_strand_id
1 'polypeptide(L)'
;MPLPSLLLPTSTSALLFPPPAHPPIPATNIELLAELAALCPFELTESAAAELENLLDGLAILPLELASAVLQAFLPLFTVAARSSSSSSSSSSSLMNVDVRPLDAFLGLQARVVAELRSMSTSFRVRVRRIAVAGFVKLLKNLKVSSARCT
;
A
#
# COMPACT_ATOMS: atom_id res chain seq x y z
N MET A 1 63.41 23.97 -37.03
CA MET A 1 63.23 22.53 -36.71
C MET A 1 61.80 22.13 -37.06
N PRO A 2 61.59 21.06 -37.84
CA PRO A 2 60.32 20.68 -38.48
C PRO A 2 59.45 19.74 -37.63
N LEU A 3 58.17 19.58 -38.03
CA LEU A 3 57.20 18.55 -37.59
C LEU A 3 57.52 17.15 -38.17
N PRO A 4 57.06 16.06 -37.53
CA PRO A 4 55.94 15.24 -38.07
C PRO A 4 55.01 14.67 -36.95
N SER A 5 53.67 14.68 -37.05
CA SER A 5 52.70 13.86 -37.83
C SER A 5 52.20 12.56 -37.14
N LEU A 6 50.87 12.52 -36.97
CA LEU A 6 49.92 11.38 -37.14
C LEU A 6 49.77 10.30 -36.07
N LEU A 7 48.54 10.18 -35.52
CA LEU A 7 47.68 8.98 -35.61
C LEU A 7 46.29 9.21 -34.93
N LEU A 8 45.26 9.44 -35.76
CA LEU A 8 43.88 8.93 -35.56
C LEU A 8 43.83 7.52 -36.24
N PRO A 9 42.77 6.68 -36.23
CA PRO A 9 41.49 6.63 -35.47
C PRO A 9 41.09 5.18 -34.98
N THR A 10 39.97 5.02 -34.25
CA THR A 10 38.96 3.90 -34.31
C THR A 10 37.91 4.12 -33.20
N SER A 11 36.70 4.57 -33.50
CA SER A 11 35.51 3.72 -33.70
C SER A 11 35.33 2.61 -32.66
N THR A 12 34.43 2.80 -31.68
CA THR A 12 33.49 1.75 -31.25
C THR A 12 32.29 2.41 -30.55
N SER A 13 31.19 2.52 -31.27
CA SER A 13 29.86 2.57 -30.65
C SER A 13 29.63 1.25 -29.90
N ALA A 14 29.39 1.29 -28.60
CA ALA A 14 28.83 0.16 -27.86
C ALA A 14 27.95 0.68 -26.73
N LEU A 15 26.66 0.75 -27.07
CA LEU A 15 25.51 0.44 -26.23
C LEU A 15 25.83 0.05 -24.78
N LEU A 16 25.39 0.87 -23.84
CA LEU A 16 24.76 0.33 -22.64
C LEU A 16 23.58 1.23 -22.30
N PHE A 17 22.49 1.03 -23.04
CA PHE A 17 21.17 1.23 -22.45
C PHE A 17 21.21 0.59 -21.06
N PRO A 18 20.80 1.27 -19.99
CA PRO A 18 20.58 0.56 -18.73
C PRO A 18 19.65 -0.62 -19.06
N PRO A 19 19.94 -1.85 -18.57
CA PRO A 19 19.03 -2.96 -18.77
C PRO A 19 17.63 -2.51 -18.35
N PRO A 20 16.53 -2.99 -18.98
CA PRO A 20 15.20 -2.65 -18.54
C PRO A 20 15.16 -2.92 -17.04
N ALA A 21 14.96 -1.85 -16.27
CA ALA A 21 14.88 -1.92 -14.83
C ALA A 21 13.60 -2.69 -14.53
N HIS A 22 13.68 -4.02 -14.61
CA HIS A 22 12.65 -4.88 -14.08
C HIS A 22 12.55 -4.46 -12.62
N PRO A 23 11.39 -3.92 -12.19
CA PRO A 23 11.21 -3.60 -10.79
C PRO A 23 11.53 -4.88 -10.01
N PRO A 24 12.25 -4.78 -8.88
CA PRO A 24 12.57 -5.95 -8.09
C PRO A 24 11.27 -6.74 -7.87
N ILE A 25 11.27 -8.05 -8.07
CA ILE A 25 10.11 -8.96 -7.94
C ILE A 25 9.11 -8.58 -6.82
N PRO A 26 9.55 -8.17 -5.61
CA PRO A 26 8.61 -7.74 -4.57
C PRO A 26 7.82 -6.44 -4.89
N ALA A 27 8.34 -5.53 -5.71
CA ALA A 27 7.63 -4.33 -6.16
C ALA A 27 6.53 -4.66 -7.18
N THR A 28 6.79 -5.57 -8.13
CA THR A 28 5.79 -6.01 -9.12
C THR A 28 4.60 -6.73 -8.47
N ASN A 29 4.85 -7.57 -7.46
CA ASN A 29 3.77 -8.25 -6.74
C ASN A 29 2.91 -7.27 -5.92
N ILE A 30 3.50 -6.21 -5.38
CA ILE A 30 2.75 -5.18 -4.64
C ILE A 30 1.95 -4.29 -5.58
N GLU A 31 2.48 -3.99 -6.77
CA GLU A 31 1.72 -3.28 -7.80
C GLU A 31 0.48 -4.08 -8.22
N LEU A 32 0.63 -5.39 -8.46
CA LEU A 32 -0.51 -6.28 -8.73
C LEU A 32 -1.51 -6.31 -7.56
N LEU A 33 -1.03 -6.36 -6.32
CA LEU A 33 -1.88 -6.29 -5.13
C LEU A 33 -2.65 -4.96 -5.07
N ALA A 34 -2.00 -3.84 -5.38
CA ALA A 34 -2.64 -2.52 -5.41
C ALA A 34 -3.69 -2.43 -6.52
N GLU A 35 -3.42 -2.99 -7.69
CA GLU A 35 -4.39 -3.06 -8.80
C GLU A 35 -5.58 -3.93 -8.43
N LEU A 36 -5.36 -5.11 -7.84
CA LEU A 36 -6.44 -5.99 -7.37
C LEU A 36 -7.30 -5.32 -6.30
N ALA A 37 -6.66 -4.65 -5.33
CA ALA A 37 -7.37 -3.92 -4.29
C ALA A 37 -8.20 -2.75 -4.84
N ALA A 38 -7.79 -2.15 -5.96
CA ALA A 38 -8.54 -1.08 -6.62
C ALA A 38 -9.68 -1.59 -7.50
N LEU A 39 -9.49 -2.72 -8.20
CA LEU A 39 -10.45 -3.26 -9.15
C LEU A 39 -11.53 -4.12 -8.49
N CYS A 40 -11.13 -4.99 -7.54
CA CYS A 40 -12.00 -6.00 -6.93
C CYS A 40 -11.84 -6.02 -5.39
N PRO A 41 -12.15 -4.91 -4.69
CA PRO A 41 -11.90 -4.78 -3.25
C PRO A 41 -12.72 -5.78 -2.41
N PHE A 42 -13.95 -6.09 -2.82
CA PHE A 42 -14.85 -6.98 -2.07
C PHE A 42 -14.38 -8.43 -2.14
N GLU A 43 -14.11 -8.89 -3.36
CA GLU A 43 -13.67 -10.25 -3.67
C GLU A 43 -12.31 -10.54 -3.04
N LEU A 44 -11.40 -9.56 -3.07
CA LEU A 44 -10.09 -9.67 -2.44
C LEU A 44 -10.20 -9.80 -0.92
N THR A 45 -11.05 -8.97 -0.30
CA THR A 45 -11.18 -8.97 1.17
C THR A 45 -11.94 -10.21 1.64
N GLU A 46 -12.92 -10.71 0.88
CA GLU A 46 -13.64 -11.94 1.20
C GLU A 46 -12.75 -13.19 1.04
N SER A 47 -11.96 -13.25 -0.03
CA SER A 47 -11.19 -14.46 -0.36
C SER A 47 -9.82 -14.52 0.30
N ALA A 48 -9.22 -13.38 0.64
CA ALA A 48 -7.83 -13.28 1.08
C ALA A 48 -7.63 -12.50 2.40
N ALA A 49 -8.68 -12.31 3.21
CA ALA A 49 -8.57 -11.57 4.48
C ALA A 49 -7.45 -12.09 5.38
N ALA A 50 -7.35 -13.40 5.56
CA ALA A 50 -6.33 -14.02 6.43
C ALA A 50 -4.92 -13.79 5.90
N GLU A 51 -4.71 -13.87 4.59
CA GLU A 51 -3.45 -13.62 3.92
C GLU A 51 -3.04 -12.15 4.02
N LEU A 52 -3.99 -11.23 3.90
CA LEU A 52 -3.77 -9.80 4.10
C LEU A 52 -3.38 -9.51 5.56
N GLU A 53 -4.03 -10.16 6.52
CA GLU A 53 -3.66 -10.06 7.95
C GLU A 53 -2.25 -10.62 8.21
N ASN A 54 -1.92 -11.79 7.64
CA ASN A 54 -0.58 -12.37 7.75
C ASN A 54 0.49 -11.46 7.11
N LEU A 55 0.17 -10.76 6.03
CA LEU A 55 1.07 -9.77 5.43
C LEU A 55 1.31 -8.58 6.35
N LEU A 56 0.30 -8.16 7.14
CA LEU A 56 0.46 -7.11 8.15
C LEU A 56 1.39 -7.54 9.28
N ASP A 57 1.24 -8.77 9.78
CA ASP A 57 2.09 -9.32 10.83
C ASP A 57 3.58 -9.37 10.39
N GLY A 58 3.83 -9.47 9.09
CA GLY A 58 5.16 -9.42 8.48
C GLY A 58 5.77 -8.02 8.27
N LEU A 59 4.99 -6.93 8.44
CA LEU A 59 5.41 -5.57 8.08
C LEU A 59 6.72 -5.13 8.75
N ALA A 60 6.93 -5.49 10.01
CA ALA A 60 8.10 -5.08 10.78
C ALA A 60 9.43 -5.67 10.27
N ILE A 61 9.36 -6.71 9.45
CA ILE A 61 10.53 -7.41 8.89
C ILE A 61 10.92 -6.79 7.53
N LEU A 62 9.97 -6.18 6.81
CA LEU A 62 10.17 -5.66 5.47
C LEU A 62 11.05 -4.40 5.44
N PRO A 63 11.71 -4.12 4.30
CA PRO A 63 12.24 -2.79 4.00
C PRO A 63 11.19 -1.69 4.08
N LEU A 64 11.63 -0.47 4.40
CA LEU A 64 10.74 0.66 4.61
C LEU A 64 9.93 0.96 3.35
N GLU A 65 10.60 0.90 2.20
CA GLU A 65 10.06 1.11 0.87
C GLU A 65 8.95 0.09 0.59
N LEU A 66 9.20 -1.17 0.94
CA LEU A 66 8.30 -2.28 0.69
C LEU A 66 7.09 -2.25 1.62
N ALA A 67 7.31 -2.06 2.92
CA ALA A 67 6.23 -1.90 3.89
C ALA A 67 5.33 -0.69 3.54
N SER A 68 5.94 0.42 3.12
CA SER A 68 5.24 1.61 2.64
C SER A 68 4.42 1.34 1.38
N ALA A 69 4.91 0.50 0.47
CA ALA A 69 4.20 0.11 -0.74
C ALA A 69 3.03 -0.84 -0.42
N VAL A 70 3.21 -1.82 0.47
CA VAL A 70 2.11 -2.68 0.96
C VAL A 70 0.99 -1.83 1.58
N LEU A 71 1.34 -0.90 2.46
CA LEU A 71 0.36 -0.01 3.08
C LEU A 71 -0.35 0.89 2.06
N GLN A 72 0.33 1.25 0.96
CA GLN A 72 -0.28 1.98 -0.14
C GLN A 72 -1.31 1.10 -0.89
N ALA A 73 -0.95 -0.16 -1.14
CA ALA A 73 -1.82 -1.12 -1.82
C ALA A 73 -3.12 -1.40 -1.06
N PHE A 74 -3.12 -1.23 0.27
CA PHE A 74 -4.32 -1.42 1.10
C PHE A 74 -5.24 -0.20 1.14
N LEU A 75 -4.80 0.99 0.69
CA LEU A 75 -5.61 2.20 0.77
C LEU A 75 -6.96 2.10 0.04
N PRO A 76 -7.07 1.53 -1.17
CA PRO A 76 -8.36 1.36 -1.84
C PRO A 76 -9.37 0.61 -0.97
N LEU A 77 -8.95 -0.45 -0.28
CA LEU A 77 -9.78 -1.26 0.62
C LEU A 77 -10.38 -0.40 1.76
N PHE A 78 -9.58 0.51 2.32
CA PHE A 78 -10.05 1.40 3.40
C PHE A 78 -10.98 2.51 2.89
N THR A 79 -10.78 2.99 1.66
CA THR A 79 -11.68 4.01 1.09
C THR A 79 -13.08 3.47 0.80
N VAL A 80 -13.19 2.18 0.42
CA VAL A 80 -14.47 1.48 0.23
C VAL A 80 -15.25 1.39 1.55
N ALA A 81 -14.56 1.07 2.65
CA ALA A 81 -15.16 1.04 3.99
C ALA A 81 -15.73 2.41 4.41
N ALA A 82 -14.97 3.48 4.14
CA ALA A 82 -15.35 4.84 4.49
C ALA A 82 -16.56 5.37 3.68
N ARG A 83 -16.69 4.99 2.40
CA ARG A 83 -17.81 5.40 1.54
C ARG A 83 -19.12 4.72 1.92
N SER A 84 -19.06 3.46 2.33
CA SER A 84 -20.25 2.71 2.75
C SER A 84 -20.79 3.18 4.11
N SER A 85 -19.90 3.67 4.97
CA SER A 85 -20.24 4.20 6.31
C SER A 85 -20.93 5.57 6.27
N SER A 86 -20.75 6.37 5.20
CA SER A 86 -21.39 7.68 5.06
C SER A 86 -22.78 7.60 4.44
N SER A 87 -23.04 6.62 3.57
CA SER A 87 -24.34 6.39 2.93
C SER A 87 -25.43 5.82 3.85
N SER A 88 -25.07 5.24 4.99
CA SER A 88 -26.03 4.64 5.94
C SER A 88 -26.73 5.67 6.85
N SER A 89 -26.49 6.97 6.66
CA SER A 89 -27.06 8.04 7.50
C SER A 89 -28.36 8.67 6.96
N SER A 90 -28.91 8.18 5.84
CA SER A 90 -30.09 8.79 5.21
C SER A 90 -30.97 7.80 4.44
N SER A 91 -31.63 6.87 5.12
CA SER A 91 -32.93 6.32 4.66
C SER A 91 -33.45 5.22 5.60
N SER A 92 -34.52 5.56 6.33
CA SER A 92 -35.48 4.61 6.86
C SER A 92 -36.27 3.98 5.71
N SER A 93 -36.11 2.67 5.45
CA SER A 93 -37.19 1.72 5.12
C SER A 93 -36.68 0.47 4.39
N SER A 94 -37.17 -0.67 4.88
CA SER A 94 -37.45 -1.94 4.18
C SER A 94 -36.29 -2.79 3.62
N LEU A 95 -36.15 -3.96 4.26
CA LEU A 95 -36.06 -5.29 3.61
C LEU A 95 -35.13 -5.40 2.40
N MET A 96 -33.82 -5.32 2.63
CA MET A 96 -32.85 -6.14 1.91
C MET A 96 -31.61 -6.31 2.80
N ASN A 97 -31.39 -7.55 3.25
CA ASN A 97 -30.18 -8.02 3.92
C ASN A 97 -29.04 -8.11 2.88
N VAL A 98 -28.69 -6.99 2.25
CA VAL A 98 -27.62 -6.90 1.26
C VAL A 98 -26.37 -6.38 1.99
N ASP A 99 -25.42 -7.29 2.17
CA ASP A 99 -24.00 -7.01 2.34
C ASP A 99 -23.53 -6.18 3.55
N VAL A 100 -24.01 -6.52 4.76
CA VAL A 100 -23.37 -6.04 6.01
C VAL A 100 -22.02 -6.73 6.25
N ARG A 101 -21.88 -8.01 5.88
CA ARG A 101 -20.67 -8.82 6.08
C ARG A 101 -19.38 -8.29 5.43
N PRO A 102 -19.37 -7.85 4.16
CA PRO A 102 -18.14 -7.35 3.56
C PRO A 102 -17.61 -6.12 4.28
N LEU A 103 -18.50 -5.25 4.79
CA LEU A 103 -18.09 -4.02 5.47
C LEU A 103 -17.32 -4.29 6.77
N ASP A 104 -17.75 -5.28 7.55
CA ASP A 104 -17.07 -5.69 8.79
C ASP A 104 -15.64 -6.17 8.54
N ALA A 105 -15.40 -6.88 7.43
CA ALA A 105 -14.07 -7.35 7.06
C ALA A 105 -13.11 -6.18 6.75
N PHE A 106 -13.58 -5.16 6.01
CA PHE A 106 -12.77 -3.97 5.74
C PHE A 106 -12.47 -3.16 6.99
N LEU A 107 -13.46 -2.98 7.87
CA LEU A 107 -13.28 -2.27 9.14
C LEU A 107 -12.35 -3.04 10.07
N GLY A 108 -12.46 -4.37 10.10
CA GLY A 108 -11.55 -5.26 10.82
C GLY A 108 -10.10 -5.13 10.33
N LEU A 109 -9.88 -5.19 9.01
CA LEU A 109 -8.57 -5.01 8.41
C LEU A 109 -7.99 -3.62 8.72
N GLN A 110 -8.79 -2.57 8.60
CA GLN A 110 -8.38 -1.21 8.93
C GLN A 110 -7.99 -1.08 10.41
N ALA A 111 -8.80 -1.62 11.32
CA ALA A 111 -8.50 -1.63 12.75
C ALA A 111 -7.21 -2.40 13.04
N ARG A 112 -6.98 -3.54 12.37
CA ARG A 112 -5.77 -4.35 12.49
C ARG A 112 -4.54 -3.58 12.02
N VAL A 113 -4.59 -2.90 10.88
CA VAL A 113 -3.48 -2.04 10.41
C VAL A 113 -3.14 -0.98 11.44
N VAL A 114 -4.15 -0.30 11.98
CA VAL A 114 -3.94 0.75 12.99
C VAL A 114 -3.33 0.16 14.27
N ALA A 115 -3.79 -1.01 14.72
CA ALA A 115 -3.25 -1.71 15.88
C ALA A 115 -1.78 -2.10 15.66
N GLU A 116 -1.45 -2.63 14.49
CA GLU A 116 -0.09 -3.06 14.14
C GLU A 116 0.87 -1.87 14.07
N LEU A 117 0.48 -0.79 13.38
CA LEU A 117 1.27 0.44 13.33
C LEU A 117 1.47 1.04 14.72
N ARG A 118 0.46 0.96 15.60
CA ARG A 118 0.59 1.42 17.00
C ARG A 118 1.60 0.56 17.76
N SER A 119 1.54 -0.76 17.64
CA SER A 119 2.52 -1.68 18.23
C SER A 119 3.95 -1.36 17.74
N MET A 120 4.12 -1.19 16.44
CA MET A 120 5.40 -0.86 15.80
C MET A 120 5.94 0.50 16.25
N SER A 121 5.08 1.48 16.55
CA SER A 121 5.48 2.83 16.98
C SER A 121 6.21 2.84 18.33
N THR A 122 5.92 1.86 19.19
CA THR A 122 6.58 1.67 20.49
C THR A 122 7.78 0.72 20.44
N SER A 123 8.10 0.15 19.28
CA SER A 123 9.23 -0.76 19.12
C SER A 123 10.57 -0.08 19.44
N PHE A 124 11.52 -0.81 20.04
CA PHE A 124 12.89 -0.31 20.26
C PHE A 124 13.65 -0.05 18.95
N ARG A 125 13.29 -0.75 17.87
CA ARG A 125 13.98 -0.67 16.57
C ARG A 125 13.55 0.58 15.82
N VAL A 126 14.50 1.51 15.60
CA VAL A 126 14.26 2.77 14.85
C VAL A 126 13.64 2.54 13.48
N ARG A 127 14.10 1.49 12.76
CA ARG A 127 13.54 1.13 11.44
C ARG A 127 12.05 0.78 11.51
N VAL A 128 11.64 0.00 12.51
CA VAL A 128 10.24 -0.41 12.71
C VAL A 128 9.37 0.81 13.04
N ARG A 129 9.86 1.71 13.91
CA ARG A 129 9.17 2.98 14.19
C ARG A 129 9.03 3.86 12.95
N ARG A 130 10.05 3.90 12.07
CA ARG A 130 9.98 4.64 10.79
C ARG A 130 8.89 4.09 9.87
N ILE A 131 8.72 2.77 9.81
CA ILE A 131 7.63 2.15 9.06
C ILE A 131 6.28 2.57 9.65
N ALA A 132 6.13 2.51 10.98
CA ALA A 132 4.92 2.96 11.67
C ALA A 132 4.56 4.40 11.33
N VAL A 133 5.54 5.32 11.42
CA VAL A 133 5.35 6.74 11.09
C VAL A 133 4.94 6.92 9.63
N ALA A 134 5.63 6.25 8.69
CA ALA A 134 5.29 6.32 7.28
C ALA A 134 3.86 5.81 7.01
N GLY A 135 3.46 4.72 7.68
CA GLY A 135 2.12 4.17 7.62
C GLY A 135 1.06 5.13 8.13
N PHE A 136 1.23 5.68 9.34
CA PHE A 136 0.29 6.66 9.89
C PHE A 136 0.17 7.91 9.00
N VAL A 137 1.28 8.44 8.48
CA VAL A 137 1.25 9.59 7.56
C VAL A 137 0.46 9.25 6.29
N LYS A 138 0.60 8.04 5.74
CA LYS A 138 -0.19 7.61 4.57
C LYS A 138 -1.67 7.47 4.88
N LEU A 139 -2.02 6.86 6.01
CA LEU A 139 -3.41 6.73 6.43
C LEU A 139 -4.06 8.10 6.61
N LEU A 140 -3.41 9.02 7.33
CA LEU A 140 -3.92 10.37 7.57
C LEU A 140 -4.10 11.18 6.29
N LYS A 141 -3.26 10.95 5.26
CA LYS A 141 -3.37 11.62 3.96
C LYS A 141 -4.55 11.14 3.12
N ASN A 142 -4.95 9.88 3.26
CA ASN A 142 -5.89 9.23 2.34
C ASN A 142 -7.24 8.91 2.97
N LEU A 143 -7.29 8.78 4.29
CA LEU A 143 -8.53 8.58 5.04
C LEU A 143 -9.01 9.93 5.55
N LYS A 144 -10.05 10.45 4.91
CA LYS A 144 -10.81 11.57 5.49
C LYS A 144 -11.36 11.11 6.83
N VAL A 145 -10.93 11.75 7.91
CA VAL A 145 -11.59 11.63 9.21
C VAL A 145 -12.99 12.22 9.02
N SER A 146 -14.00 11.36 8.89
CA SER A 146 -15.38 11.82 9.04
C SER A 146 -15.53 12.20 10.51
N SER A 147 -15.51 13.50 10.80
CA SER A 147 -15.83 14.05 12.11
C SER A 147 -17.34 13.88 12.35
N ALA A 148 -17.78 12.64 12.46
CA ALA A 148 -19.14 12.31 12.83
C ALA A 148 -19.10 11.82 14.28
N ARG A 149 -19.52 12.74 15.17
CA ARG A 149 -19.82 12.57 16.60
C ARG A 149 -18.65 12.63 17.58
N CYS A 150 -18.23 13.86 17.84
CA CYS A 150 -18.12 14.32 19.23
C CYS A 150 -19.39 15.13 19.54
N THR A 151 -20.49 14.46 19.87
CA THR A 151 -21.71 15.04 20.45
C THR A 151 -22.30 14.03 21.41
#